data_AF-A0A957QJD4-F1
#
_entry.id   AF-A0A957QJD4-F1
#
_cell.length_a   1.000
_cell.length_b   1.000
_cell.length_c   1.000
_cell.angle_alpha   90.00
_cell.angle_beta   90.00
_cell.angle_gamma   90.00
#
_symmetry.space_group_name_H-M   'P 1'
#
loop_
_entity.id
_entity.type
_entity.pdbx_description
1 polymer ?
#
loop_
_entity_poly.entity_id
_entity_poly.type
_entity_poly.pdbx_seq_one_letter_code
_entity_poly.pdbx_strand_id
1 'polypeptide(L)' 'MTTQAPRCTVLLTFDFDAESSKMAKGLTTPTPMSQGTYGARVGLPRILNLLAKYELPATFFVPGIVAEMHPEKVQGIKA' A
#
# COMPACT_ATOMS: atom_id res chain seq x y z
N MET A 1 10.33 -34.34 0.19
CA MET A 1 10.37 -33.36 -0.91
C MET A 1 11.58 -32.47 -0.68
N THR A 2 12.60 -32.56 -1.53
CA THR A 2 13.81 -31.72 -1.45
C THR A 2 13.48 -30.37 -2.09
N THR A 3 13.32 -29.32 -1.28
CA THR A 3 13.11 -27.96 -1.78
C THR A 3 14.43 -27.43 -2.34
N GLN A 4 14.59 -27.50 -3.66
CA GLN A 4 15.70 -26.85 -4.34
C GLN A 4 15.59 -25.33 -4.16
N ALA A 5 16.71 -24.68 -3.84
CA ALA A 5 16.74 -23.23 -3.65
C ALA A 5 16.24 -22.51 -4.91
N PRO A 6 15.38 -21.47 -4.77
CA PRO A 6 14.89 -20.72 -5.90
C PRO A 6 16.04 -20.06 -6.65
N ARG A 7 15.99 -20.08 -7.99
CA ARG A 7 17.00 -19.41 -8.83
C ARG A 7 16.88 -17.89 -8.80
N CYS A 8 15.74 -17.37 -8.37
CA CYS A 8 15.44 -15.96 -8.24
C CYS A 8 14.36 -15.79 -7.17
N THR A 9 14.54 -14.83 -6.28
CA THR A 9 13.55 -14.42 -5.28
C THR A 9 13.04 -13.05 -5.65
N VAL A 10 11.72 -12.88 -5.67
CA VAL A 10 11.06 -11.60 -5.96
C VAL A 10 10.31 -11.15 -4.70
N LEU A 11 10.44 -9.88 -4.36
CA LEU A 11 9.69 -9.26 -3.27
C LEU A 11 8.80 -8.16 -3.83
N LEU A 12 7.50 -8.26 -3.60
CA LEU A 12 6.56 -7.20 -3.92
C LEU A 12 6.39 -6.31 -2.70
N THR A 13 6.72 -5.03 -2.85
CA THR A 13 6.58 -4.04 -1.80
C THR A 13 5.77 -2.85 -2.28
N PHE A 14 4.98 -2.27 -1.37
CA PHE A 14 4.13 -1.13 -1.67
C PHE A 14 4.25 -0.08 -0.57
N ASP A 15 4.50 1.16 -0.97
CA ASP A 15 4.49 2.30 -0.05
C ASP A 15 3.08 2.88 -0.04
N PHE A 16 2.35 2.67 1.05
CA PHE A 16 1.01 3.22 1.24
C PHE A 16 1.10 4.64 1.82
N ASP A 17 1.60 5.57 1.01
CA ASP A 17 1.82 6.96 1.44
C ASP A 17 0.54 7.81 1.52
N ALA A 18 -0.48 7.46 0.73
CA ALA A 18 -1.72 8.23 0.61
C ALA A 18 -1.46 9.76 0.50
N GLU A 19 -2.13 10.58 1.29
CA GLU A 19 -1.97 12.04 1.29
C GLU A 19 -0.63 12.52 1.87
N SER A 20 0.05 11.70 2.67
CA SER A 20 1.26 12.13 3.41
C SER A 20 2.39 12.60 2.49
N SER A 21 2.53 11.99 1.30
CA SER A 21 3.50 12.40 0.27
C SER A 21 3.27 13.83 -0.24
N LYS A 22 2.02 14.30 -0.29
CA LYS A 22 1.66 15.66 -0.71
C LYS A 22 1.78 16.64 0.46
N MET A 23 1.33 16.23 1.64
CA MET A 23 1.46 17.01 2.88
C MET A 23 2.92 17.35 3.18
N ALA A 24 3.81 16.37 3.06
CA ALA A 24 5.26 16.56 3.27
C ALA A 24 5.88 17.61 2.34
N LYS A 25 5.23 17.91 1.20
CA LYS A 25 5.66 18.91 0.22
C LYS A 25 4.91 20.24 0.33
N GLY A 26 4.05 20.39 1.35
CA GLY A 26 3.19 21.57 1.52
C GLY A 26 2.06 21.68 0.48
N LEU A 27 1.78 20.61 -0.28
CA LEU A 27 0.77 20.59 -1.34
C LEU A 27 -0.59 20.19 -0.77
N THR A 28 -1.22 21.12 -0.03
CA THR A 28 -2.44 20.85 0.75
C THR A 28 -3.74 21.27 0.07
N THR A 29 -3.70 21.76 -1.17
CA THR A 29 -4.91 22.09 -1.93
C THR A 29 -5.68 20.82 -2.34
N PRO A 30 -7.00 20.89 -2.61
CA PRO A 30 -7.80 19.71 -2.88
C PRO A 30 -7.29 18.84 -4.04
N THR A 31 -6.77 19.45 -5.10
CA THR A 31 -6.28 18.75 -6.29
C THR A 31 -5.11 17.79 -5.99
N PRO A 32 -3.96 18.22 -5.43
CA PRO A 32 -2.88 17.30 -5.08
C PRO A 32 -3.31 16.29 -4.02
N MET A 33 -4.07 16.70 -3.01
CA MET A 33 -4.53 15.81 -1.93
C MET A 33 -5.44 14.69 -2.46
N SER A 34 -6.28 14.97 -3.45
CA SER A 34 -7.18 13.97 -4.06
C SER A 34 -6.44 12.76 -4.63
N GLN A 35 -5.17 12.91 -5.05
CA GLN A 35 -4.34 11.80 -5.53
C GLN A 35 -4.01 10.82 -4.40
N GLY A 36 -3.72 11.34 -3.20
CA GLY A 36 -3.50 10.53 -2.00
C GLY A 36 -4.78 9.81 -1.58
N THR A 37 -5.90 10.53 -1.58
CA THR A 37 -7.23 9.96 -1.28
C THR A 37 -7.62 8.87 -2.28
N TYR A 38 -7.27 9.01 -3.55
CA TYR A 38 -7.45 7.95 -4.55
C TYR A 38 -6.63 6.70 -4.18
N GLY A 39 -5.38 6.88 -3.74
CA GLY A 39 -4.53 5.79 -3.25
C GLY A 39 -5.21 4.98 -2.15
N ALA A 40 -5.76 5.64 -1.12
CA ALA A 40 -6.45 4.98 -0.02
C ALA A 40 -7.82 4.38 -0.41
N ARG A 41 -8.62 5.09 -1.22
CA ARG A 41 -9.99 4.69 -1.53
C ARG A 41 -10.09 3.67 -2.66
N VAL A 42 -9.19 3.73 -3.63
CA VAL A 42 -9.28 2.96 -4.89
C VAL A 42 -8.02 2.15 -5.16
N GLY A 43 -6.84 2.75 -4.98
CA GLY A 43 -5.55 2.11 -5.27
C GLY A 43 -5.32 0.87 -4.40
N LEU A 44 -5.35 1.03 -3.08
CA LEU A 44 -5.07 -0.03 -2.14
C LEU A 44 -6.01 -1.24 -2.30
N PRO A 45 -7.35 -1.10 -2.36
CA PRO A 45 -8.23 -2.24 -2.58
C PRO A 45 -7.96 -2.99 -3.89
N ARG A 46 -7.56 -2.29 -4.96
CA ARG A 46 -7.23 -2.94 -6.24
C ARG A 46 -5.96 -3.79 -6.15
N ILE A 47 -4.93 -3.28 -5.47
CA ILE A 47 -3.69 -4.03 -5.24
C ILE A 47 -3.95 -5.25 -4.36
N LEU A 48 -4.66 -5.09 -3.25
CA LEU A 48 -5.00 -6.21 -2.36
C LEU A 48 -5.81 -7.29 -3.09
N ASN A 49 -6.80 -6.90 -3.89
CA ASN A 49 -7.58 -7.85 -4.71
C ASN A 49 -6.70 -8.59 -5.75
N LEU A 50 -5.72 -7.91 -6.33
CA LEU A 50 -4.79 -8.53 -7.29
C LEU A 50 -3.88 -9.54 -6.60
N LEU A 51 -3.29 -9.17 -5.47
CA LEU A 51 -2.45 -10.05 -4.67
C LEU A 51 -3.23 -11.29 -4.21
N ALA A 52 -4.46 -11.10 -3.73
CA ALA A 52 -5.35 -12.19 -3.33
C ALA A 52 -5.69 -13.12 -4.50
N LYS A 53 -5.98 -12.58 -5.69
CA LYS A 53 -6.28 -13.37 -6.90
C LYS A 53 -5.14 -14.33 -7.28
N TYR A 54 -3.89 -13.94 -7.03
CA TYR A 54 -2.71 -14.73 -7.39
C TYR A 54 -2.04 -15.38 -6.18
N GLU A 55 -2.65 -15.29 -4.99
CA GLU A 55 -2.12 -15.82 -3.73
C GLU A 55 -0.67 -15.36 -3.46
N LEU A 56 -0.37 -14.10 -3.78
CA LEU A 56 0.98 -13.54 -3.68
C LEU A 56 1.20 -12.82 -2.34
N PRO A 57 2.29 -13.10 -1.62
CA PRO A 57 2.68 -12.32 -0.46
C PRO A 57 3.25 -10.96 -0.89
N ALA A 58 3.04 -9.93 -0.07
CA ALA A 58 3.63 -8.62 -0.26
C ALA A 58 3.85 -7.92 1.09
N THR A 59 4.76 -6.94 1.10
CA THR A 59 5.01 -6.08 2.25
C THR A 59 4.52 -4.67 1.97
N PHE A 60 3.79 -4.07 2.91
CA PHE A 60 3.34 -2.69 2.81
C PHE A 60 4.06 -1.83 3.85
N PHE A 61 4.66 -0.73 3.39
CA PHE A 61 5.24 0.29 4.26
C PHE A 61 4.20 1.40 4.43
N VAL A 62 3.85 1.70 5.68
CA VAL A 62 2.78 2.67 6.00
C VAL A 62 3.35 3.75 6.91
N PRO A 63 3.35 5.03 6.49
CA PRO A 63 3.69 6.13 7.38
C PRO A 63 2.74 6.19 8.58
N GLY A 64 3.25 6.53 9.77
CA GLY A 64 2.45 6.59 11.00
C GLY A 64 1.21 7.48 10.88
N ILE A 65 1.37 8.66 10.27
CA ILE A 65 0.24 9.58 10.02
C ILE A 65 -0.82 8.99 9.10
N VAL A 66 -0.43 8.16 8.12
CA VAL A 66 -1.40 7.47 7.23
C VAL A 66 -2.15 6.40 8.00
N ALA A 67 -1.46 5.68 8.89
CA ALA A 67 -2.11 4.69 9.75
C ALA A 67 -3.11 5.33 10.72
N GLU A 68 -2.82 6.53 11.21
CA GLU A 68 -3.76 7.31 12.03
C GLU A 68 -4.94 7.85 11.22
N MET A 69 -4.72 8.31 9.98
CA MET A 69 -5.77 8.85 9.11
C MET A 69 -6.68 7.77 8.50
N HIS A 70 -6.13 6.59 8.19
CA HIS A 70 -6.81 5.50 7.48
C HIS A 70 -6.68 4.16 8.22
N PRO A 71 -7.07 4.08 9.51
CA PRO A 71 -6.85 2.88 10.32
C PRO A 71 -7.55 1.65 9.75
N GLU A 72 -8.72 1.81 9.15
CA GLU A 72 -9.48 0.71 8.51
C GLU A 72 -8.79 0.20 7.25
N LYS A 73 -8.08 1.07 6.52
CA LYS A 73 -7.30 0.67 5.34
C LYS A 73 -6.11 -0.17 5.75
N VAL A 74 -5.39 0.26 6.79
CA VAL A 74 -4.25 -0.49 7.33
C VAL A 74 -4.68 -1.84 7.90
N GLN A 75 -5.83 -1.90 8.58
CA GLN A 75 -6.40 -3.17 9.02
C GLN A 75 -6.73 -4.12 7.86
N GLY A 76 -7.10 -3.59 6.69
CA GLY A 76 -7.33 -4.37 5.48
C GLY A 76 -6.07 -4.96 4.84
N ILE A 77 -4.88 -4.51 5.23
CA ILE A 77 -3.58 -5.01 4.72
C ILE A 77 -3.15 -6.30 5.45
N LYS A 78 -3.93 -6.78 6.43
CA LYS A 78 -3.55 -7.92 7.27
C LYS A 78 -3.31 -9.21 6.48
N ALA A 79 -2.24 -9.89 6.90
CA ALA A 79 -1.61 -11.10 6.36
C ALA A 79 -2.55 -12.30 6.24
#